data_AF-A0A355TS19-F1
#
_entry.id   AF-A0A355TS19-F1
#
_cell.length_a   1.000
_cell.length_b   1.000
_cell.length_c   1.000
_cell.angle_alpha   90.00
_cell.angle_beta   90.00
_cell.angle_gamma   90.00
#
_symmetry.space_group_name_H-M   'P 1'
#
loop_
_entity.id
_entity.type
_entity.pdbx_description
1 polymer ?
#
loop_
_entity_poly.entity_id
_entity_poly.type
_entity_poly.pdbx_seq_one_letter_code
_entity_poly.pdbx_strand_id
1 'polypeptide(L)'
;MTKNLVAVFEAVNKVAEGRITGEEYSEVLDWFRNLIEDNLINLPPEPELDGSGLDEEELEQLHVIETQIANSRAEIDNGARAMLEAVEHLRKFVEDNNSLNLVEGVRELRDASIKVQRGAREIDELVKACRIQAGLPAEDEESGEE
;
A
#
# COMPACT_ATOMS: atom_id res chain seq x y z
N MET A 1 -9.16 -5.20 4.02
CA MET A 1 -9.41 -4.25 2.91
C MET A 1 -9.55 -2.86 3.52
N THR A 2 -8.83 -1.87 3.01
CA THR A 2 -8.84 -0.52 3.57
C THR A 2 -10.15 0.19 3.24
N LYS A 3 -10.55 1.19 4.05
CA LYS A 3 -11.75 2.02 3.77
C LYS A 3 -11.69 2.66 2.37
N ASN A 4 -10.49 3.02 1.92
CA ASN A 4 -10.28 3.66 0.62
C ASN A 4 -10.58 2.73 -0.56
N LEU A 5 -10.15 1.46 -0.49
CA LEU A 5 -10.48 0.46 -1.53
C LEU A 5 -11.98 0.16 -1.57
N VAL A 6 -12.63 0.12 -0.41
CA VAL A 6 -14.10 -0.08 -0.35
C VAL A 6 -14.82 1.06 -1.06
N ALA A 7 -14.39 2.32 -0.86
CA ALA A 7 -14.98 3.48 -1.53
C ALA A 7 -14.89 3.37 -3.07
N VAL A 8 -13.75 2.92 -3.62
CA VAL A 8 -13.59 2.70 -5.06
C VAL A 8 -14.53 1.59 -5.55
N PHE A 9 -14.58 0.45 -4.85
CA PHE A 9 -15.46 -0.66 -5.25
C PHE A 9 -16.95 -0.31 -5.16
N GLU A 10 -17.35 0.50 -4.19
CA GLU A 10 -18.69 1.05 -4.13
C GLU A 10 -18.99 1.97 -5.32
N ALA A 11 -18.03 2.82 -5.71
CA ALA A 11 -18.19 3.70 -6.87
C ALA A 11 -18.30 2.88 -8.17
N VAL A 12 -17.50 1.82 -8.32
CA VAL A 12 -17.59 0.87 -9.45
C VAL A 12 -19.00 0.27 -9.54
N ASN A 13 -19.55 -0.20 -8.42
CA ASN A 13 -20.90 -0.77 -8.40
C ASN A 13 -21.95 0.30 -8.74
N LYS A 14 -21.85 1.48 -8.14
CA LYS A 14 -22.80 2.57 -8.38
C LYS A 14 -22.80 3.03 -9.84
N VAL A 15 -21.63 3.12 -10.49
CA VAL A 15 -21.55 3.55 -11.90
C VAL A 15 -22.07 2.45 -12.84
N ALA A 16 -21.78 1.19 -12.55
CA ALA A 16 -22.30 0.04 -13.30
C ALA A 16 -23.84 -0.06 -13.23
N GLU A 17 -24.42 0.30 -12.08
CA GLU A 17 -25.87 0.36 -11.86
C GLU A 17 -26.51 1.65 -12.39
N GLY A 18 -25.72 2.59 -12.93
CA GLY A 18 -26.20 3.90 -13.38
C GLY A 18 -26.69 4.82 -12.26
N ARG A 19 -26.28 4.57 -11.01
CA ARG A 19 -26.64 5.38 -9.83
C ARG A 19 -25.77 6.62 -9.67
N ILE A 20 -24.57 6.62 -10.25
CA ILE A 20 -23.70 7.79 -10.39
C ILE A 20 -23.31 7.94 -11.86
N THR A 21 -22.97 9.17 -12.23
CA THR A 21 -22.47 9.52 -13.56
C THR A 21 -21.01 9.11 -13.75
N GLY A 22 -20.57 9.05 -15.01
CA GLY A 22 -19.16 8.84 -15.34
C GLY A 22 -18.25 9.96 -14.81
N GLU A 23 -18.77 11.17 -14.64
CA GLU A 23 -18.06 12.31 -14.04
C GLU A 23 -17.84 12.09 -12.54
N GLU A 24 -18.92 11.83 -11.78
CA GLU A 24 -18.82 11.49 -10.34
C GLU A 24 -17.93 10.27 -10.09
N TYR A 25 -17.97 9.28 -10.98
CA TYR A 25 -17.07 8.13 -10.92
C TYR A 25 -15.60 8.53 -11.18
N SER A 26 -15.35 9.39 -12.17
CA SER A 26 -14.00 9.88 -12.48
C SER A 26 -13.39 10.66 -11.32
N GLU A 27 -14.19 11.46 -10.60
CA GLU A 27 -13.74 12.18 -9.40
C GLU A 27 -13.25 11.22 -8.31
N VAL A 28 -13.94 10.09 -8.10
CA VAL A 28 -13.51 9.06 -7.14
C VAL A 28 -12.19 8.42 -7.58
N LEU A 29 -12.03 8.15 -8.87
CA LEU A 29 -10.77 7.61 -9.41
C LEU A 29 -9.61 8.60 -9.27
N ASP A 30 -9.84 9.90 -9.53
CA ASP A 30 -8.84 10.96 -9.36
C ASP A 30 -8.42 11.12 -7.90
N TRP A 31 -9.38 11.14 -6.98
CA TRP A 31 -9.10 11.15 -5.54
C TRP A 31 -8.23 9.96 -5.13
N PHE A 32 -8.58 8.76 -5.58
CA PHE A 32 -7.86 7.55 -5.19
C PHE A 32 -6.46 7.48 -5.83
N ARG A 33 -6.31 7.95 -7.07
CA ARG A 33 -5.01 8.12 -7.72
C ARG A 33 -4.09 9.02 -6.90
N ASN A 34 -4.56 10.20 -6.51
CA ASN A 34 -3.77 11.14 -5.71
C ASN A 34 -3.38 10.52 -4.35
N LEU A 35 -4.29 9.78 -3.72
CA LEU A 35 -4.00 9.07 -2.48
C LEU A 35 -2.84 8.07 -2.64
N ILE A 36 -2.80 7.31 -3.75
CA ILE A 36 -1.70 6.37 -4.04
C ILE A 36 -0.39 7.14 -4.23
N GLU A 37 -0.40 8.21 -5.04
CA GLU A 37 0.79 9.02 -5.32
C GLU A 37 1.36 9.64 -4.04
N ASP A 38 0.51 10.18 -3.18
CA ASP A 38 0.93 10.86 -1.96
C ASP A 38 1.45 9.90 -0.87
N ASN A 39 0.85 8.71 -0.75
CA ASN A 39 1.10 7.83 0.42
C ASN A 39 1.98 6.62 0.12
N LEU A 40 1.99 6.12 -1.12
CA LEU A 40 2.65 4.87 -1.45
C LEU A 40 3.89 5.04 -2.32
N ILE A 41 3.92 6.09 -3.16
CA ILE A 41 5.09 6.41 -3.99
C ILE A 41 6.09 7.27 -3.22
N ASN A 42 5.60 8.19 -2.40
CA ASN A 42 6.42 9.04 -1.54
C ASN A 42 6.59 8.43 -0.13
N LEU A 43 7.06 7.17 -0.05
CA LEU A 43 7.33 6.50 1.23
C LEU A 43 8.32 7.30 2.10
N PRO A 44 8.12 7.38 3.42
CA PRO A 44 9.12 7.94 4.33
C PRO A 44 10.47 7.21 4.17
N PRO A 45 11.59 7.89 4.45
CA PRO A 45 12.93 7.30 4.32
C PRO A 45 13.06 5.98 5.09
N GLU A 46 14.01 5.15 4.68
CA GLU A 46 14.29 3.90 5.42
C GLU A 46 14.60 4.22 6.88
N PRO A 47 14.09 3.41 7.83
CA PRO A 47 14.50 3.54 9.21
C PRO A 47 16.00 3.30 9.30
N GLU A 48 16.76 4.26 9.80
CA GLU A 48 18.17 4.05 10.11
C GLU A 48 18.26 3.08 11.29
N LEU A 49 18.87 1.93 11.06
CA LEU A 49 19.18 0.98 12.10
C LEU A 49 20.62 1.23 12.54
N ASP A 50 20.82 1.53 13.83
CA ASP A 50 22.16 1.77 14.37
C ASP A 50 22.89 0.43 14.60
N GLY A 51 23.95 0.19 13.83
CA GLY A 51 24.84 -0.95 14.02
C GLY A 51 25.95 -0.72 15.05
N SER A 52 25.98 0.42 15.72
CA SER A 52 27.05 0.75 16.67
C SER A 52 26.98 -0.13 17.92
N GLY A 53 28.08 -0.83 18.20
CA GLY A 53 28.18 -1.72 19.36
C GLY A 53 27.72 -3.17 19.13
N LEU A 54 27.29 -3.50 17.91
CA LEU A 54 27.01 -4.88 17.50
C LEU A 54 28.30 -5.66 17.23
N ASP A 55 28.28 -6.97 17.47
CA ASP A 55 29.34 -7.88 17.04
C ASP A 55 29.21 -8.27 15.55
N GLU A 56 30.14 -9.10 15.04
CA GLU A 56 30.18 -9.49 13.62
C GLU A 56 28.94 -10.30 13.20
N GLU A 57 28.41 -11.16 14.08
CA GLU A 57 27.21 -11.97 13.79
C GLU A 57 25.96 -11.09 13.80
N GLU A 58 25.86 -10.17 14.75
CA GLU A 58 24.76 -9.21 14.86
C GLU A 58 24.75 -8.21 13.68
N LEU A 59 25.92 -7.77 13.20
CA LEU A 59 26.05 -6.93 12.01
C LEU A 59 25.62 -7.66 10.74
N GLU A 60 25.96 -8.94 10.57
CA GLU A 60 25.48 -9.74 9.45
C GLU A 60 23.95 -9.89 9.47
N GLN A 61 23.36 -10.14 10.65
CA GLN A 61 21.91 -10.21 10.81
C GLN A 61 21.24 -8.87 10.48
N LEU A 62 21.83 -7.76 10.94
CA LEU A 62 21.34 -6.42 10.63
C LEU A 62 21.29 -6.18 9.12
N HIS A 63 22.36 -6.53 8.40
CA HIS A 63 22.44 -6.35 6.95
C HIS A 63 21.38 -7.19 6.19
N VAL A 64 21.08 -8.40 6.69
CA VAL A 64 20.00 -9.22 6.14
C VAL A 64 18.65 -8.53 6.31
N ILE A 65 18.39 -7.92 7.47
CA ILE A 65 17.14 -7.22 7.75
C ILE A 65 17.01 -5.97 6.88
N GLU A 66 18.08 -5.17 6.74
CA GLU A 66 18.10 -4.01 5.83
C GLU A 66 17.77 -4.43 4.39
N THR A 67 18.36 -5.53 3.92
CA THR A 67 18.08 -6.09 2.60
C THR A 67 16.62 -6.52 2.46
N GLN A 68 16.04 -7.14 3.49
CA GLN A 68 14.63 -7.53 3.50
C GLN A 68 13.71 -6.31 3.47
N ILE A 69 13.99 -5.27 4.26
CA ILE A 69 13.23 -4.01 4.25
C ILE A 69 13.28 -3.37 2.86
N ALA A 70 14.47 -3.28 2.24
CA ALA A 70 14.62 -2.73 0.90
C ALA A 70 13.80 -3.51 -0.15
N ASN A 71 13.81 -4.85 -0.07
CA ASN A 71 13.01 -5.70 -0.95
C ASN A 71 11.49 -5.48 -0.75
N SER A 72 11.02 -5.44 0.50
CA SER A 72 9.61 -5.19 0.79
C SER A 72 9.17 -3.78 0.36
N ARG A 73 10.06 -2.76 0.47
CA ARG A 73 9.80 -1.42 -0.07
C ARG A 73 9.66 -1.42 -1.59
N ALA A 74 10.50 -2.18 -2.30
CA ALA A 74 10.37 -2.35 -3.74
C ALA A 74 9.06 -3.08 -4.11
N GLU A 75 8.60 -4.05 -3.31
CA GLU A 75 7.28 -4.68 -3.52
C GLU A 75 6.13 -3.67 -3.34
N ILE A 76 6.24 -2.76 -2.36
CA ILE A 76 5.25 -1.69 -2.17
C ILE A 76 5.23 -0.74 -3.37
N ASP A 77 6.38 -0.26 -3.84
CA ASP A 77 6.44 0.65 -5.01
C ASP A 77 5.85 -0.02 -6.26
N ASN A 78 6.24 -1.27 -6.54
CA ASN A 78 5.67 -2.03 -7.64
C ASN A 78 4.15 -2.25 -7.48
N GLY A 79 3.69 -2.51 -6.27
CA GLY A 79 2.27 -2.62 -5.95
C GLY A 79 1.53 -1.31 -6.19
N ALA A 80 2.09 -0.18 -5.76
CA ALA A 80 1.51 1.15 -5.95
C ALA A 80 1.39 1.52 -7.43
N ARG A 81 2.42 1.26 -8.22
CA ARG A 81 2.40 1.45 -9.69
C ARG A 81 1.31 0.61 -10.35
N ALA A 82 1.19 -0.66 -9.96
CA ALA A 82 0.13 -1.53 -10.45
C ALA A 82 -1.28 -1.05 -10.04
N MET A 83 -1.42 -0.42 -8.85
CA MET A 83 -2.69 0.20 -8.46
C MET A 83 -3.02 1.40 -9.35
N LEU A 84 -2.04 2.22 -9.75
CA LEU A 84 -2.25 3.31 -10.70
C LEU A 84 -2.69 2.80 -12.08
N GLU A 85 -2.04 1.75 -12.59
CA GLU A 85 -2.43 1.12 -13.86
C GLU A 85 -3.86 0.57 -13.80
N ALA A 86 -4.24 -0.05 -12.69
CA ALA A 86 -5.61 -0.56 -12.49
C ALA A 86 -6.64 0.59 -12.45
N VAL A 87 -6.29 1.75 -11.86
CA VAL A 87 -7.16 2.94 -11.86
C VAL A 87 -7.35 3.46 -13.29
N GLU A 88 -6.30 3.48 -14.11
CA GLU A 88 -6.43 3.87 -15.52
C GLU A 88 -7.24 2.84 -16.33
N HIS A 89 -7.15 1.55 -16.02
CA HIS A 89 -8.02 0.54 -16.61
C HIS A 89 -9.49 0.78 -16.24
N LEU A 90 -9.77 1.02 -14.96
CA LEU A 90 -11.11 1.37 -14.48
C LEU A 90 -11.68 2.62 -15.16
N ARG A 91 -10.83 3.59 -15.51
CA ARG A 91 -11.22 4.83 -16.19
C ARG A 91 -11.73 4.58 -17.62
N LYS A 92 -11.24 3.55 -18.31
CA LYS A 92 -11.67 3.22 -19.70
C LYS A 92 -13.17 2.99 -19.82
N PHE A 93 -13.82 2.51 -18.76
CA PHE A 93 -15.29 2.38 -18.71
C PHE A 93 -16.00 3.71 -19.02
N VAL A 94 -15.46 4.85 -18.60
CA VAL A 94 -16.06 6.17 -18.87
C VAL A 94 -16.00 6.52 -20.36
N GLU A 95 -15.01 5.98 -21.08
CA GLU A 95 -14.79 6.26 -22.50
C GLU A 95 -15.62 5.34 -23.41
N ASP A 96 -15.69 4.05 -23.09
CA ASP A 96 -16.27 3.01 -23.97
C ASP A 96 -17.55 2.37 -23.42
N ASN A 97 -17.93 2.68 -22.17
CA ASN A 97 -19.06 2.11 -21.44
C ASN A 97 -19.04 0.57 -21.34
N ASN A 98 -17.84 -0.04 -21.43
CA ASN A 98 -17.66 -1.48 -21.38
C ASN A 98 -17.45 -1.96 -19.94
N SER A 99 -18.46 -2.63 -19.36
CA SER A 99 -18.42 -3.16 -18.00
C SER A 99 -17.29 -4.17 -17.75
N LEU A 100 -16.67 -4.74 -18.80
CA LEU A 100 -15.50 -5.61 -18.63
C LEU A 100 -14.33 -4.84 -18.00
N ASN A 101 -14.13 -3.56 -18.37
CA ASN A 101 -13.09 -2.70 -17.80
C ASN A 101 -13.27 -2.54 -16.27
N LEU A 102 -14.52 -2.52 -15.80
CA LEU A 102 -14.82 -2.45 -14.36
C LEU A 102 -14.43 -3.74 -13.64
N VAL A 103 -14.77 -4.90 -14.23
CA VAL A 103 -14.47 -6.20 -13.63
C VAL A 103 -12.97 -6.47 -13.59
N GLU A 104 -12.28 -6.23 -14.70
CA GLU A 104 -10.83 -6.43 -14.81
C GLU A 104 -10.07 -5.44 -13.94
N GLY A 105 -10.43 -4.15 -13.99
CA GLY A 105 -9.80 -3.12 -13.15
C GLY A 105 -10.00 -3.36 -11.65
N VAL A 106 -11.16 -3.84 -11.19
CA VAL A 106 -11.37 -4.21 -9.77
C VAL A 106 -10.45 -5.36 -9.36
N ARG A 107 -10.30 -6.37 -10.24
CA ARG A 107 -9.43 -7.52 -9.97
C ARG A 107 -7.97 -7.07 -9.88
N GLU A 108 -7.50 -6.32 -10.86
CA GLU A 108 -6.14 -5.77 -10.90
C GLU A 108 -5.86 -4.91 -9.66
N LEU A 109 -6.79 -4.03 -9.30
CA LEU A 109 -6.65 -3.15 -8.14
C LEU A 109 -6.59 -3.95 -6.84
N ARG A 110 -7.43 -4.98 -6.70
CA ARG A 110 -7.38 -5.88 -5.54
C ARG A 110 -6.04 -6.58 -5.45
N ASP A 111 -5.57 -7.19 -6.53
CA ASP A 111 -4.32 -7.95 -6.56
C ASP A 111 -3.11 -7.07 -6.26
N ALA A 112 -3.08 -5.86 -6.82
CA ALA A 112 -2.06 -4.85 -6.52
C ALA A 112 -2.10 -4.41 -5.04
N SER A 113 -3.29 -4.19 -4.49
CA SER A 113 -3.44 -3.81 -3.07
C SER A 113 -2.94 -4.87 -2.09
N ILE A 114 -3.03 -6.15 -2.45
CA ILE A 114 -2.52 -7.26 -1.63
C ILE A 114 -0.99 -7.21 -1.57
N LYS A 115 -0.32 -6.88 -2.69
CA LYS A 115 1.14 -6.72 -2.72
C LYS A 115 1.60 -5.61 -1.79
N VAL A 116 0.96 -4.44 -1.87
CA VAL A 116 1.24 -3.30 -0.99
C VAL A 116 1.04 -3.68 0.48
N GLN A 117 -0.08 -4.31 0.82
CA GLN A 117 -0.36 -4.73 2.20
C GLN A 117 0.65 -5.76 2.71
N ARG A 118 1.12 -6.68 1.86
CA ARG A 118 2.12 -7.68 2.25
C ARG A 118 3.46 -7.01 2.56
N GLY A 119 3.97 -6.18 1.65
CA GLY A 119 5.24 -5.48 1.86
C GLY A 119 5.19 -4.55 3.08
N ALA A 120 4.09 -3.83 3.29
CA ALA A 120 3.94 -2.95 4.45
C ALA A 120 3.94 -3.74 5.77
N ARG A 121 3.25 -4.90 5.80
CA ARG A 121 3.22 -5.78 6.96
C ARG A 121 4.60 -6.38 7.26
N GLU A 122 5.32 -6.80 6.24
CA GLU A 122 6.66 -7.37 6.39
C GLU A 122 7.64 -6.35 6.98
N ILE A 123 7.59 -5.09 6.52
CA ILE A 123 8.38 -4.01 7.11
C ILE A 123 8.00 -3.78 8.58
N ASP A 124 6.71 -3.72 8.92
CA ASP A 124 6.26 -3.55 10.32
C ASP A 124 6.77 -4.69 11.21
N GLU A 125 6.67 -5.94 10.76
CA GLU A 125 7.14 -7.12 11.49
C GLU A 125 8.66 -7.11 11.68
N LEU A 126 9.44 -6.72 10.65
CA LEU A 126 10.90 -6.61 10.72
C LEU A 126 11.36 -5.49 11.67
N VAL A 127 10.73 -4.31 11.59
CA VAL A 127 11.04 -3.18 12.47
C VAL A 127 10.69 -3.50 13.93
N LYS A 128 9.55 -4.14 14.17
CA LYS A 128 9.16 -4.60 15.52
C LYS A 128 10.15 -5.62 16.07
N ALA A 129 10.58 -6.59 15.26
CA ALA A 129 11.58 -7.58 15.66
C ALA A 129 12.92 -6.93 16.06
N CYS A 130 13.40 -5.96 15.27
CA CYS A 130 14.63 -5.21 15.58
C CYS A 130 14.52 -4.45 16.91
N ARG A 131 13.40 -3.77 17.15
CA ARG A 131 13.19 -2.99 18.39
C ARG A 131 13.18 -3.89 19.64
N ILE A 132 12.51 -5.04 19.56
CA ILE A 132 12.46 -6.01 20.66
C ILE A 132 13.86 -6.56 20.96
N GLN A 133 14.65 -6.89 19.94
CA GLN A 133 16.04 -7.33 20.12
C GLN A 133 16.92 -6.24 20.72
N ALA A 134 16.70 -4.97 20.36
CA ALA A 134 17.39 -3.81 20.92
C ALA A 134 16.92 -3.43 22.35
N GLY A 135 15.95 -4.14 22.94
CA GLY A 135 15.39 -3.81 24.25
C GLY A 135 14.56 -2.54 24.27
N LEU A 136 14.13 -2.04 23.11
CA LEU A 136 13.25 -0.88 22.97
C LEU A 136 11.79 -1.34 22.96
N PRO A 137 10.86 -0.58 23.58
CA PRO A 137 9.44 -0.93 23.57
C PRO A 137 8.90 -0.93 22.13
N ALA A 138 8.08 -1.92 21.80
CA ALA A 138 7.28 -1.88 20.59
C ALA A 138 6.23 -0.76 20.77
N GLU A 139 6.15 0.19 19.84
CA GLU A 139 5.27 1.39 19.93
C GLU A 139 3.76 1.09 19.96
N ASP A 140 3.34 -0.15 20.20
CA ASP A 140 1.94 -0.50 20.47
C ASP A 140 1.56 -0.33 21.97
N GLU A 141 2.46 0.20 22.82
CA GLU A 141 2.13 0.78 24.14
C GLU A 141 1.91 2.30 24.03
N GLU A 142 1.04 2.76 23.13
CA GLU A 142 0.33 4.00 23.40
C GLU A 142 -0.63 3.70 24.57
N SER A 143 -0.07 3.82 25.76
CA SER A 143 -0.81 3.91 27.01
C SER A 143 -1.97 4.89 26.79
N GLY A 144 -3.17 4.32 26.75
CA GLY A 144 -4.39 5.08 26.99
C GLY A 144 -4.26 5.74 28.35
N GLU A 145 -3.88 7.00 28.36
CA GLU A 145 -4.19 7.90 29.47
C GLU A 145 -5.48 8.61 29.09
N GLU A 146 -6.56 8.13 29.72
CA GLU A 146 -7.86 8.79 29.88
C GLU A 146 -7.73 10.18 30.52
#